data_AF-A0A849QBR2-F1
#
_entry.id   AF-A0A849QBR2-F1
#
_cell.length_a   1.000
_cell.length_b   1.000
_cell.length_c   1.000
_cell.angle_alpha   90.00
_cell.angle_beta   90.00
_cell.angle_gamma   90.00
#
_symmetry.space_group_name_H-M   'P 1'
#
loop_
_entity.id
_entity.type
_entity.pdbx_description
1 polymer ?
#
loop_
_entity_poly.entity_id
_entity_poly.type
_entity_poly.pdbx_seq_one_letter_code
_entity_poly.pdbx_strand_id
1 'polypeptide(L)'
;MPEKNNDFWWGILIGTLGTAIVYSLSKMERRISPIEEMRNIINNSQRDSSIRKAVATITQNCTSEDSICEISNIFSYVTDKIKYMRDPKRKDYFAHPLETLELKIGDCDCKSILLASLFESIGHETRLALIPGHVFVEVGIDTNDISKLPKKAFYIPENGRVWVPLESTAKGAYVGWMGKTNYDATVKGNVRYG
;
A
#
# COMPACT_ATOMS: atom_id res chain seq x y z
N MET A 1 -63.95 -34.10 -15.63
CA MET A 1 -62.75 -34.84 -15.20
C MET A 1 -62.21 -35.55 -16.44
N PRO A 2 -60.92 -35.47 -16.81
CA PRO A 2 -59.72 -35.21 -15.99
C PRO A 2 -58.91 -33.97 -16.43
N GLU A 3 -57.80 -33.75 -15.72
CA GLU A 3 -56.83 -32.66 -15.77
C GLU A 3 -56.18 -32.42 -17.15
N LYS A 4 -56.05 -31.15 -17.54
CA LYS A 4 -55.14 -30.73 -18.62
C LYS A 4 -53.78 -30.43 -17.99
N ASN A 5 -52.80 -31.26 -18.34
CA ASN A 5 -51.38 -30.99 -18.12
C ASN A 5 -50.99 -29.65 -18.75
N ASN A 6 -50.37 -28.78 -17.95
CA ASN A 6 -49.70 -27.57 -18.42
C ASN A 6 -48.34 -27.96 -19.03
N ASP A 7 -48.34 -28.34 -20.30
CA ASP A 7 -47.13 -28.31 -21.12
C ASP A 7 -46.90 -26.85 -21.59
N PHE A 8 -46.32 -26.05 -20.70
CA PHE A 8 -45.90 -24.69 -21.04
C PHE A 8 -44.47 -24.73 -21.57
N TRP A 9 -44.37 -24.63 -22.89
CA TRP A 9 -43.17 -24.40 -23.65
C TRP A 9 -42.40 -23.17 -23.13
N TRP A 10 -41.28 -23.34 -22.42
CA TRP A 10 -40.36 -22.23 -22.09
C TRP A 10 -39.30 -21.99 -23.19
N GLY A 11 -39.72 -22.12 -24.45
CA GLY A 11 -38.93 -21.67 -25.58
C GLY A 11 -39.03 -20.16 -25.77
N ILE A 12 -37.93 -19.48 -25.47
CA ILE A 12 -37.51 -18.22 -26.11
C ILE A 12 -38.27 -16.96 -25.64
N LEU A 13 -37.75 -16.32 -24.59
CA LEU A 13 -37.75 -14.86 -24.43
C LEU A 13 -36.64 -14.41 -23.46
N ILE A 14 -35.41 -14.89 -23.66
CA ILE A 14 -34.23 -14.23 -23.08
C ILE A 14 -33.66 -13.30 -24.15
N GLY A 15 -34.45 -12.27 -24.49
CA GLY A 15 -34.01 -11.20 -25.37
C GLY A 15 -32.81 -10.49 -24.76
N THR A 16 -31.77 -10.29 -25.57
CA THR A 16 -30.61 -9.38 -25.50
C THR A 16 -30.28 -8.62 -24.20
N LEU A 17 -31.27 -8.10 -23.45
CA LEU A 17 -31.12 -7.57 -22.09
C LEU A 17 -30.63 -8.64 -21.10
N GLY A 18 -31.13 -9.88 -21.15
CA GLY A 18 -30.71 -10.94 -20.25
C GLY A 18 -29.24 -11.35 -20.44
N THR A 19 -28.78 -11.43 -21.69
CA THR A 19 -27.38 -11.69 -22.00
C THR A 19 -26.49 -10.49 -21.73
N ALA A 20 -26.93 -9.25 -21.97
CA ALA A 20 -26.15 -8.06 -21.62
C ALA A 20 -26.01 -7.88 -20.10
N ILE A 21 -27.05 -8.18 -19.31
CA ILE A 21 -27.02 -8.15 -17.85
C ILE A 21 -26.15 -9.29 -17.33
N VAL A 22 -26.32 -10.53 -17.80
CA VAL A 22 -25.46 -11.65 -17.41
C VAL A 22 -24.00 -11.42 -17.85
N TYR A 23 -23.76 -10.84 -19.02
CA TYR A 23 -22.43 -10.47 -19.51
C TYR A 23 -21.82 -9.34 -18.65
N SER A 24 -22.60 -8.30 -18.31
CA SER A 24 -22.19 -7.21 -17.44
C SER A 24 -21.90 -7.68 -16.00
N LEU A 25 -22.74 -8.59 -15.47
CA LEU A 25 -22.58 -9.20 -14.15
C LEU A 25 -21.42 -10.22 -14.13
N SER A 26 -21.18 -10.95 -15.21
CA SER A 26 -20.02 -11.85 -15.36
C SER A 26 -18.69 -11.09 -15.43
N LYS A 27 -18.72 -9.83 -15.90
CA LYS A 27 -17.59 -8.91 -15.92
C LYS A 27 -17.42 -8.14 -14.60
N MET A 28 -18.39 -8.27 -13.70
CA MET A 28 -18.36 -7.77 -12.32
C MET A 28 -17.89 -8.89 -11.37
N GLU A 29 -16.88 -9.65 -11.79
CA GLU A 29 -16.01 -10.31 -10.83
C GLU A 29 -15.41 -9.19 -9.96
N ARG A 30 -15.68 -9.21 -8.65
CA ARG A 30 -15.14 -8.21 -7.71
C ARG A 30 -13.62 -8.28 -7.77
N ARG A 31 -13.03 -7.51 -8.67
CA ARG A 31 -11.59 -7.32 -8.75
C ARG A 31 -11.22 -6.60 -7.46
N ILE A 32 -10.54 -7.32 -6.56
CA ILE A 32 -9.97 -6.74 -5.34
C ILE A 32 -9.25 -5.46 -5.76
N SER A 33 -9.53 -4.36 -5.07
CA SER A 33 -8.89 -3.10 -5.42
C SER A 33 -7.37 -3.23 -5.19
N PRO A 34 -6.50 -2.62 -6.02
CA PRO A 34 -5.04 -2.69 -5.83
C PRO A 34 -4.60 -2.46 -4.38
N ILE A 35 -5.19 -1.46 -3.72
CA ILE A 35 -4.89 -1.13 -2.33
C ILE A 35 -5.27 -2.24 -1.34
N GLU A 36 -6.37 -2.95 -1.58
CA GLU A 36 -6.82 -4.07 -0.76
C GLU A 36 -5.91 -5.30 -0.96
N GLU A 37 -5.45 -5.53 -2.20
CA GLU A 37 -4.47 -6.59 -2.48
C GLU A 37 -3.12 -6.31 -1.80
N MET A 38 -2.60 -5.09 -1.94
CA MET A 38 -1.39 -4.64 -1.24
C MET A 38 -1.54 -4.80 0.28
N ARG A 39 -2.69 -4.41 0.84
CA ARG A 39 -2.96 -4.55 2.28
C ARG A 39 -3.02 -5.98 2.76
N ASN A 40 -3.63 -6.87 1.98
CA ASN A 40 -3.63 -8.29 2.29
C ASN A 40 -2.20 -8.85 2.34
N ILE A 41 -1.32 -8.44 1.41
CA ILE A 41 0.09 -8.85 1.43
C ILE A 41 0.80 -8.32 2.68
N ILE A 42 0.63 -7.04 3.01
CA ILE A 42 1.27 -6.41 4.18
C ILE A 42 0.82 -7.12 5.46
N ASN A 43 -0.49 -7.27 5.68
CA ASN A 43 -1.06 -7.91 6.87
C ASN A 43 -0.56 -9.35 7.07
N ASN A 44 -0.41 -10.11 5.99
CA ASN A 44 0.06 -11.50 6.05
C ASN A 44 1.58 -11.60 6.31
N SER A 45 2.34 -10.52 6.16
CA SER A 45 3.79 -10.50 6.31
C SER A 45 4.30 -10.01 7.68
N GLN A 46 3.44 -9.36 8.48
CA GLN A 46 3.83 -8.71 9.75
C GLN A 46 4.54 -9.66 10.74
N ARG A 47 4.19 -10.95 10.72
CA ARG A 47 4.75 -11.97 11.61
C ARG A 47 5.84 -12.83 10.97
N ASP A 48 6.24 -12.51 9.74
CA ASP A 48 7.29 -13.24 9.05
C ASP A 48 8.65 -13.03 9.72
N SER A 49 9.31 -14.14 10.10
CA SER A 49 10.58 -14.09 10.83
C SER A 49 11.73 -13.47 10.03
N SER A 50 11.71 -13.60 8.71
CA SER A 50 12.73 -13.03 7.82
C SER A 50 12.56 -11.52 7.70
N ILE A 51 11.32 -11.02 7.65
CA ILE A 51 11.03 -9.58 7.73
C ILE A 51 11.50 -9.02 9.08
N ARG A 52 11.16 -9.66 10.20
CA ARG A 52 11.59 -9.22 11.53
C ARG A 52 13.10 -9.24 11.71
N LYS A 53 13.78 -10.25 11.15
CA LYS A 53 15.25 -10.32 11.13
C LYS A 53 15.87 -9.19 10.32
N ALA A 54 15.27 -8.85 9.18
CA ALA A 54 15.72 -7.73 8.36
C ALA A 54 15.60 -6.40 9.14
N VAL A 55 14.45 -6.15 9.79
CA VAL A 55 14.27 -4.95 10.61
C VAL A 55 15.30 -4.90 11.74
N ALA A 56 15.46 -5.98 12.51
CA ALA A 56 16.45 -6.04 13.59
C ALA A 56 17.88 -5.70 13.13
N THR A 57 18.22 -6.08 11.89
CA THR A 57 19.53 -5.73 11.30
C THR A 57 19.59 -4.26 10.90
N ILE A 58 18.54 -3.74 10.25
CA ILE A 58 18.46 -2.36 9.77
C ILE A 58 18.46 -1.37 10.93
N THR A 59 17.79 -1.70 12.03
CA THR A 59 17.61 -0.83 13.20
C THR A 59 18.55 -1.16 14.36
N GLN A 60 19.58 -1.98 14.14
CA GLN A 60 20.50 -2.45 15.20
C GLN A 60 21.18 -1.35 16.03
N ASN A 61 21.27 -0.12 15.48
CA ASN A 61 21.86 1.04 16.14
C ASN A 61 20.82 1.98 16.78
N CYS A 62 19.53 1.69 16.65
CA CYS A 62 18.45 2.46 17.26
C CYS A 62 18.17 1.92 18.66
N THR A 63 17.80 2.81 19.58
CA THR A 63 17.28 2.41 20.89
C THR A 63 15.79 2.04 20.76
N SER A 64 15.28 1.25 21.69
CA SER A 64 13.87 0.82 21.69
C SER A 64 12.85 1.95 21.86
N GLU A 65 13.28 3.15 22.22
CA GLU A 65 12.44 4.33 22.42
C GLU A 65 12.60 5.39 21.30
N ASP A 66 13.44 5.11 20.30
CA ASP A 66 13.73 6.03 19.20
C ASP A 66 13.04 5.60 17.90
N SER A 67 11.72 5.79 17.89
CA SER A 67 10.84 5.56 16.73
C SER A 67 11.34 6.27 15.46
N ILE A 68 11.88 7.48 15.59
CA ILE A 68 12.35 8.27 14.45
C ILE A 68 13.66 7.71 13.87
N CYS A 69 14.55 7.17 14.71
CA CYS A 69 15.71 6.41 14.23
C CYS A 69 15.27 5.19 13.41
N GLU A 70 14.33 4.40 13.93
CA GLU A 70 13.81 3.21 13.23
C GLU A 70 13.18 3.59 11.89
N ILE A 71 12.29 4.60 11.91
CA ILE A 71 11.63 5.14 10.71
C ILE A 71 12.65 5.59 9.67
N SER A 72 13.64 6.36 10.10
CA SER A 72 14.67 6.91 9.22
C SER A 72 15.55 5.82 8.61
N ASN A 73 15.97 4.82 9.40
CA ASN A 73 16.84 3.74 8.92
C ASN A 73 16.10 2.79 7.97
N ILE A 74 14.87 2.40 8.30
CA ILE A 74 14.04 1.56 7.45
C ILE A 74 13.71 2.28 6.13
N PHE A 75 13.30 3.55 6.21
CA PHE A 75 13.02 4.34 5.01
C PHE A 75 14.25 4.49 4.12
N SER A 76 15.41 4.86 4.70
CA SER A 76 16.66 4.99 3.95
C SER A 76 17.09 3.66 3.33
N TYR A 77 16.92 2.54 4.05
CA TYR A 77 17.20 1.22 3.51
C TYR A 77 16.37 0.93 2.25
N VAL A 78 15.05 1.14 2.30
CA VAL A 78 14.17 0.87 1.16
C VAL A 78 14.49 1.81 0.00
N THR A 79 14.75 3.09 0.26
CA THR A 79 15.09 4.07 -0.77
C THR A 79 16.43 3.77 -1.44
N ASP A 80 17.46 3.42 -0.67
CA ASP A 80 18.84 3.31 -1.17
C ASP A 80 19.22 1.91 -1.63
N LYS A 81 18.63 0.86 -1.04
CA LYS A 81 19.00 -0.54 -1.30
C LYS A 81 18.06 -1.27 -2.24
N ILE A 82 16.86 -0.74 -2.50
CA ILE A 82 15.89 -1.33 -3.44
C ILE A 82 15.86 -0.50 -4.71
N LYS A 83 16.39 -1.08 -5.79
CA LYS A 83 16.46 -0.43 -7.10
C LYS A 83 15.07 -0.35 -7.72
N TYR A 84 14.69 0.83 -8.19
CA TYR A 84 13.46 0.99 -8.95
C TYR A 84 13.48 0.13 -10.23
N MET A 85 12.51 -0.76 -10.37
CA MET A 85 12.31 -1.62 -11.54
C MET A 85 10.83 -1.71 -11.83
N ARG A 86 10.42 -1.30 -13.04
CA ARG A 86 9.02 -1.37 -13.47
C ARG A 86 8.58 -2.81 -13.68
N ASP A 87 7.30 -3.04 -13.45
CA ASP A 87 6.66 -4.31 -13.75
C ASP A 87 6.74 -4.71 -15.23
N PRO A 88 6.67 -6.03 -15.52
CA PRO A 88 6.43 -6.52 -16.86
C PRO A 88 5.17 -5.87 -17.47
N LYS A 89 5.22 -5.61 -18.78
CA LYS A 89 4.13 -4.89 -19.46
C LYS A 89 2.76 -5.55 -19.22
N ARG A 90 1.73 -4.70 -19.05
CA ARG A 90 0.28 -5.01 -19.07
C ARG A 90 -0.34 -5.50 -17.75
N LYS A 91 0.39 -5.62 -16.65
CA LYS A 91 -0.20 -5.93 -15.34
C LYS A 91 0.68 -5.43 -14.21
N ASP A 92 0.06 -4.78 -13.22
CA ASP A 92 0.71 -4.48 -11.94
C ASP A 92 1.06 -5.80 -11.23
N TYR A 93 2.21 -5.85 -10.58
CA TYR A 93 2.73 -7.00 -9.86
C TYR A 93 3.08 -6.61 -8.42
N PHE A 94 2.12 -6.84 -7.53
CA PHE A 94 2.32 -6.63 -6.10
C PHE A 94 3.16 -7.76 -5.50
N ALA A 95 4.48 -7.55 -5.45
CA ALA A 95 5.41 -8.53 -4.92
C ALA A 95 5.22 -8.73 -3.40
N HIS A 96 5.41 -9.97 -2.93
CA HIS A 96 5.56 -10.23 -1.49
C HIS A 96 6.79 -9.46 -0.96
N PRO A 97 6.77 -8.88 0.24
CA PRO A 97 7.88 -8.06 0.74
C PRO A 97 9.22 -8.81 0.78
N LEU A 98 9.21 -10.12 1.03
CA LEU A 98 10.44 -10.94 0.97
C LEU A 98 11.04 -11.00 -0.44
N GLU A 99 10.22 -11.04 -1.48
CA GLU A 99 10.71 -11.05 -2.85
C GLU A 99 11.43 -9.74 -3.19
N THR A 100 10.80 -8.59 -2.89
CA THR A 100 11.41 -7.27 -3.03
C THR A 100 12.71 -7.18 -2.21
N LEU A 101 12.71 -7.74 -1.00
CA LEU A 101 13.87 -7.76 -0.12
C LEU A 101 14.99 -8.65 -0.66
N GLU A 102 14.70 -9.80 -1.26
CA GLU A 102 15.70 -10.73 -1.80
C GLU A 102 16.26 -10.23 -3.13
N LEU A 103 15.39 -9.82 -4.05
CA LEU A 103 15.78 -9.39 -5.40
C LEU A 103 16.35 -7.97 -5.43
N LYS A 104 16.10 -7.15 -4.39
CA LYS A 104 16.50 -5.74 -4.32
C LYS A 104 15.97 -4.90 -5.47
N ILE A 105 14.81 -5.25 -6.01
CA ILE A 105 14.13 -4.54 -7.10
C ILE A 105 12.64 -4.42 -6.83
N GLY A 106 12.01 -3.40 -7.41
CA GLY A 106 10.56 -3.19 -7.40
C GLY A 106 10.23 -1.73 -7.73
N ASP A 107 8.99 -1.44 -8.13
CA ASP A 107 8.56 -0.07 -8.37
C ASP A 107 7.83 0.54 -7.15
N CYS A 108 6.91 1.48 -7.37
CA CYS A 108 6.23 2.21 -6.30
C CYS A 108 5.42 1.30 -5.36
N ASP A 109 4.72 0.30 -5.87
CA ASP A 109 3.89 -0.56 -5.04
C ASP A 109 4.73 -1.59 -4.27
N CYS A 110 5.70 -2.22 -4.93
CA CYS A 110 6.62 -3.20 -4.34
C CYS A 110 7.41 -2.57 -3.19
N LYS A 111 7.92 -1.34 -3.40
CA LYS A 111 8.64 -0.60 -2.37
C LYS A 111 7.71 -0.15 -1.25
N SER A 112 6.47 0.24 -1.55
CA SER A 112 5.47 0.61 -0.53
C SER A 112 5.04 -0.59 0.32
N ILE A 113 4.81 -1.76 -0.30
CA ILE A 113 4.53 -3.01 0.39
C ILE A 113 5.68 -3.37 1.31
N LEU A 114 6.93 -3.38 0.82
CA LEU A 114 8.09 -3.69 1.64
C LEU A 114 8.22 -2.70 2.81
N LEU A 115 8.10 -1.40 2.54
CA LEU A 115 8.24 -0.36 3.56
C LEU A 115 7.18 -0.50 4.66
N ALA A 116 5.92 -0.66 4.30
CA ALA A 116 4.83 -0.88 5.24
C ALA A 116 5.01 -2.18 6.04
N SER A 117 5.43 -3.26 5.38
CA SER A 117 5.65 -4.57 6.02
C SER A 117 6.77 -4.52 7.06
N LEU A 118 7.87 -3.81 6.76
CA LEU A 118 8.96 -3.61 7.72
C LEU A 118 8.47 -2.82 8.95
N PHE A 119 7.75 -1.72 8.74
CA PHE A 119 7.20 -0.91 9.83
C PHE A 119 6.20 -1.65 10.70
N GLU A 120 5.21 -2.28 10.10
CA GLU A 120 4.15 -2.97 10.84
C GLU A 120 4.67 -4.21 11.57
N SER A 121 5.77 -4.83 11.11
CA SER A 121 6.42 -5.94 11.82
C SER A 121 7.05 -5.57 13.17
N ILE A 122 7.26 -4.28 13.43
CA ILE A 122 7.73 -3.73 14.70
C ILE A 122 6.73 -2.74 15.34
N GLY A 123 5.48 -2.75 14.88
CA GLY A 123 4.38 -2.03 15.54
C GLY A 123 4.16 -0.59 15.11
N HIS A 124 4.89 -0.08 14.11
CA HIS A 124 4.58 1.22 13.52
C HIS A 124 3.32 1.11 12.66
N GLU A 125 2.39 2.03 12.84
CA GLU A 125 1.18 2.11 12.01
C GLU A 125 1.51 2.73 10.66
N THR A 126 0.97 2.16 9.58
CA THR A 126 1.13 2.73 8.24
C THR A 126 -0.18 2.80 7.47
N ARG A 127 -0.28 3.77 6.58
CA ARG A 127 -1.34 3.84 5.55
C ARG A 127 -0.74 3.93 4.15
N LEU A 128 -1.35 3.23 3.19
CA LEU A 128 -0.99 3.35 1.79
C LEU A 128 -1.71 4.59 1.26
N ALA A 129 -0.96 5.52 0.66
CA ALA A 129 -1.50 6.70 0.02
C ALA A 129 -1.49 6.50 -1.50
N LEU A 130 -2.64 6.10 -2.07
CA LEU A 130 -2.78 5.95 -3.52
C LEU A 130 -3.24 7.26 -4.13
N ILE A 131 -2.47 7.74 -5.11
CA ILE A 131 -2.83 8.85 -5.99
C ILE A 131 -2.83 8.35 -7.45
N PRO A 132 -3.36 9.09 -8.43
CA PRO A 132 -3.34 8.65 -9.82
C PRO A 132 -1.93 8.29 -10.31
N GLY A 133 -1.71 7.02 -10.62
CA GLY A 133 -0.45 6.51 -11.19
C GLY A 133 0.71 6.35 -10.20
N HIS A 134 0.47 6.47 -8.88
CA HIS A 134 1.53 6.33 -7.89
C HIS A 134 1.00 5.92 -6.51
N VAL A 135 1.85 5.25 -5.73
CA VAL A 135 1.57 4.90 -4.33
C VAL A 135 2.82 5.12 -3.48
N PHE A 136 2.59 5.62 -2.26
CA PHE A 136 3.62 5.78 -1.24
C PHE A 136 3.02 5.43 0.14
N VAL A 137 3.87 5.44 1.18
CA VAL A 137 3.48 5.11 2.55
C VAL A 137 3.45 6.37 3.40
N GLU A 138 2.46 6.50 4.27
CA GLU A 138 2.54 7.41 5.41
C GLU A 138 2.65 6.59 6.70
N VAL A 139 3.62 6.95 7.54
CA VAL A 139 3.84 6.31 8.84
C VAL A 139 3.26 7.18 9.95
N GLY A 140 2.57 6.55 10.90
CA GLY A 140 2.07 7.21 12.10
C GLY A 140 3.19 7.37 13.12
N ILE A 141 3.31 8.57 13.71
CA ILE A 141 4.21 8.84 14.84
C ILE A 141 3.44 9.44 16.01
N ASP A 142 4.02 9.32 17.20
CA ASP A 142 3.53 10.02 18.38
C ASP A 142 3.84 11.52 18.30
N THR A 143 2.94 12.33 18.86
CA THR A 143 3.10 13.79 18.90
C THR A 143 4.37 14.24 19.62
N ASN A 144 4.83 13.46 20.59
CA ASN A 144 6.08 13.70 21.33
C ASN A 144 7.32 13.56 20.44
N ASP A 145 7.25 12.75 19.38
CA ASP A 145 8.36 12.49 18.46
C ASP A 145 8.47 13.51 17.32
N ILE A 146 7.49 14.42 17.15
CA ILE A 146 7.56 15.51 16.16
C ILE A 146 8.86 16.30 16.29
N SER A 147 9.30 16.55 17.52
CA SER A 147 10.53 17.32 17.80
C SER A 147 11.82 16.63 17.34
N LYS A 148 11.78 15.30 17.14
CA LYS A 148 12.90 14.47 16.67
C LYS A 148 12.93 14.37 15.14
N LEU A 149 11.87 14.76 14.43
CA LEU A 149 11.84 14.75 12.97
C LEU A 149 12.90 15.70 12.37
N PRO A 150 13.35 15.44 11.12
CA PRO A 150 14.15 16.41 10.39
C PRO A 150 13.47 17.79 10.36
N LYS A 151 14.24 18.87 10.53
CA LYS A 151 13.68 20.25 10.61
C LYS A 151 12.79 20.66 9.43
N LYS A 152 12.97 20.05 8.26
CA LYS A 152 12.19 20.31 7.03
C LYS A 152 11.14 19.24 6.74
N ALA A 153 10.91 18.31 7.66
CA ALA A 153 9.93 17.26 7.51
C ALA A 153 8.53 17.85 7.52
N PHE A 154 7.76 17.54 6.49
CA PHE A 154 6.34 17.75 6.47
C PHE A 154 5.62 16.60 7.17
N TYR A 155 4.56 16.92 7.91
CA TYR A 155 3.71 15.96 8.61
C TYR A 155 2.25 16.46 8.62
N ILE A 156 1.32 15.53 8.82
CA ILE A 156 -0.13 15.75 8.72
C ILE A 156 -0.77 15.35 10.06
N PRO A 157 -1.20 16.32 10.89
CA PRO A 157 -1.97 16.01 12.09
C PRO A 157 -3.41 15.64 11.70
N GLU A 158 -3.88 14.47 12.10
CA GLU A 158 -5.23 13.97 11.80
C GLU A 158 -5.72 13.05 12.91
N ASN A 159 -6.92 13.32 13.46
CA ASN A 159 -7.59 12.47 14.46
C ASN A 159 -6.73 12.08 15.68
N GLY A 160 -5.89 13.01 16.15
CA GLY A 160 -4.98 12.76 17.28
C GLY A 160 -3.72 11.97 16.94
N ARG A 161 -3.50 11.66 15.65
CA ARG A 161 -2.28 11.06 15.11
C ARG A 161 -1.50 12.06 14.27
N VAL A 162 -0.23 11.77 14.03
CA VAL A 162 0.63 12.52 13.13
C VAL A 162 1.13 11.58 12.05
N TRP A 163 0.78 11.86 10.80
CA TRP A 163 1.22 11.08 9.65
C TRP A 163 2.38 11.75 8.95
N VAL A 164 3.42 10.98 8.65
CA VAL A 164 4.60 11.46 7.94
C VAL A 164 4.69 10.75 6.58
N PRO A 165 4.57 11.48 5.46
CA PRO A 165 4.66 10.87 4.13
C PRO A 165 6.09 10.48 3.78
N LEU A 166 6.25 9.27 3.27
CA LEU A 166 7.52 8.62 2.92
C LEU A 166 7.53 8.21 1.44
N GLU A 167 8.21 9.01 0.62
CA GLU A 167 8.38 8.76 -0.80
C GLU A 167 9.64 7.90 -1.08
N SER A 168 9.47 6.58 -1.21
CA SER A 168 10.61 5.66 -1.32
C SER A 168 11.22 5.55 -2.72
N THR A 169 10.54 6.07 -3.75
CA THR A 169 11.00 6.01 -5.15
C THR A 169 11.92 7.17 -5.53
N ALA A 170 11.86 8.29 -4.80
CA ALA A 170 12.69 9.45 -5.04
C ALA A 170 14.06 9.32 -4.35
N LYS A 171 15.14 9.33 -5.14
CA LYS A 171 16.51 9.33 -4.61
C LYS A 171 16.75 10.58 -3.75
N GLY A 172 17.33 10.38 -2.57
CA GLY A 172 17.63 11.48 -1.64
C GLY A 172 16.39 12.05 -0.92
N ALA A 173 15.24 11.39 -1.03
CA ALA A 173 14.10 11.70 -0.19
C ALA A 173 14.47 11.48 1.29
N TYR A 174 14.08 12.42 2.13
CA TYR A 174 14.16 12.31 3.59
C TYR A 174 12.76 12.12 4.18
N VAL A 175 12.68 11.73 5.45
CA VAL A 175 11.41 11.57 6.17
C VAL A 175 10.58 12.86 6.09
N GLY A 176 9.39 12.82 5.48
CA GLY A 176 8.54 13.99 5.28
C GLY A 176 8.96 14.91 4.12
N TRP A 177 9.64 14.38 3.09
CA TRP A 177 10.22 15.15 1.97
C TRP A 177 9.21 15.99 1.16
N MET A 178 7.96 15.53 1.01
CA MET A 178 7.03 16.09 0.04
C MET A 178 6.77 17.61 0.21
N GLY A 179 6.77 18.10 1.46
CA GLY A 179 6.44 19.49 1.76
C GLY A 179 4.93 19.79 1.63
N LYS A 180 4.44 20.74 2.42
CA LYS A 180 2.99 21.04 2.49
C LYS A 180 2.39 21.45 1.14
N THR A 181 3.05 22.35 0.42
CA THR A 181 2.56 22.88 -0.86
C THR A 181 2.39 21.80 -1.90
N ASN A 182 3.36 20.90 -2.06
CA ASN A 182 3.25 19.82 -3.03
C ASN A 182 2.20 18.79 -2.59
N TYR A 183 2.15 18.49 -1.29
CA TYR A 183 1.13 17.58 -0.76
C TYR A 183 -0.29 18.09 -1.02
N ASP A 184 -0.55 19.37 -0.72
CA ASP A 184 -1.86 19.99 -0.97
C ASP A 184 -2.22 20.01 -2.47
N ALA A 185 -1.24 20.18 -3.36
CA ALA A 185 -1.45 20.26 -4.80
C ALA A 185 -1.63 18.90 -5.48
N THR A 186 -1.01 17.84 -4.95
CA THR A 186 -0.91 16.53 -5.63
C THR A 186 -1.68 15.43 -4.93
N VAL A 187 -1.64 15.39 -3.60
CA VAL A 187 -2.20 14.31 -2.78
C VAL A 187 -3.58 14.69 -2.25
N LYS A 188 -3.71 15.87 -1.65
CA LYS A 188 -4.94 16.29 -0.99
C LYS A 188 -6.12 16.32 -1.97
N GLY A 189 -7.18 15.61 -1.63
CA GLY A 189 -8.39 15.49 -2.46
C GLY A 189 -8.32 14.40 -3.55
N ASN A 190 -7.12 13.89 -3.85
CA ASN A 190 -6.92 12.81 -4.84
C ASN A 190 -6.55 11.47 -4.18
N VAL A 191 -6.13 11.49 -2.92
CA VAL A 191 -5.65 10.32 -2.20
C VAL A 191 -6.76 9.38 -1.78
N ARG A 192 -6.50 8.08 -1.94
CA ARG A 192 -7.26 7.00 -1.31
C ARG A 192 -6.34 6.28 -0.33
N TYR A 193 -6.79 6.18 0.91
CA TYR A 193 -6.07 5.46 1.96
C TYR A 193 -6.56 4.03 2.11
N GLY A 194 -5.64 3.16 2.52
CA GLY A 194 -5.90 1.77 2.86
C GLY A 194 -4.88 1.25 3.81
#